data_AF-A0A975H9J0-F1
#
_entry.id   AF-A0A975H9J0-F1
#
_cell.length_a   1.000
_cell.length_b   1.000
_cell.length_c   1.000
_cell.angle_alpha   90.00
_cell.angle_beta   90.00
_cell.angle_gamma   90.00
#
_symmetry.space_group_name_H-M   'P 1'
#
loop_
_entity.id
_entity.type
_entity.pdbx_description
1 polymer ?
#
loop_
_entity_poly.entity_id
_entity_poly.type
_entity_poly.pdbx_seq_one_letter_code
_entity_poly.pdbx_strand_id
1 'polypeptide(L)'
;MKKTIALTLSIVLVLASLSCFAQAEEGPKFVTIQEWMDAKGECGDCMLLLKVIQVLNPVVALAADETGTVNLFSGANDPESFVAFFDEEKGMLDGYILVIANPKYNPYEGTIEMANWTLLRILPNLEAE
;
A
#
# COMPACT_ATOMS: atom_id res chain seq x y z
N MET A 1 -42.23 31.36 21.30
CA MET A 1 -41.51 30.18 20.74
C MET A 1 -40.76 30.49 19.44
N LYS A 2 -40.13 31.68 19.28
CA LYS A 2 -39.34 32.04 18.08
C LYS A 2 -37.82 32.16 18.35
N LYS A 3 -37.42 32.29 19.63
CA LYS A 3 -36.01 32.50 20.03
C LYS A 3 -35.20 31.20 20.12
N THR A 4 -35.85 30.06 20.30
CA THR A 4 -35.18 28.76 20.49
C THR A 4 -34.67 28.14 19.19
N ILE A 5 -35.28 28.48 18.05
CA ILE A 5 -34.93 27.93 16.72
C ILE A 5 -33.64 28.57 16.19
N ALA A 6 -33.40 29.84 16.51
CA ALA A 6 -32.18 30.54 16.08
C ALA A 6 -30.92 29.98 16.78
N LEU A 7 -31.04 29.56 18.04
CA LEU A 7 -29.90 29.06 18.81
C LEU A 7 -29.44 27.66 18.35
N THR A 8 -30.37 26.79 17.99
CA THR A 8 -30.05 25.45 17.46
C THR A 8 -29.45 25.51 16.06
N LEU A 9 -29.88 26.46 15.22
CA LEU A 9 -29.32 26.60 13.87
C LEU A 9 -27.86 27.10 13.88
N SER A 10 -27.50 27.97 14.82
CA SER A 10 -26.12 28.47 14.96
C SER A 10 -25.14 27.41 15.47
N ILE A 11 -25.59 26.46 16.30
CA ILE A 11 -24.73 25.38 16.82
C ILE A 11 -24.40 24.37 15.71
N VAL A 12 -25.34 24.09 14.81
CA VAL A 12 -25.10 23.20 13.66
C VAL A 12 -24.13 23.82 12.65
N LEU A 13 -24.20 25.15 12.44
CA LEU A 13 -23.28 25.83 11.51
C LEU A 13 -21.83 25.85 12.01
N VAL A 14 -21.62 25.98 13.32
CA VAL A 14 -20.27 26.00 13.92
C VAL A 14 -19.63 24.60 13.88
N LEU A 15 -20.41 23.54 14.08
CA LEU A 15 -19.93 22.15 13.95
C LEU A 15 -19.54 21.81 12.49
N ALA A 16 -20.26 22.33 11.49
CA ALA A 16 -19.91 22.14 10.09
C ALA A 16 -18.66 22.92 9.65
N SER A 17 -18.31 24.02 10.35
CA SER A 17 -17.09 24.78 10.07
C SER A 17 -15.82 24.19 10.71
N LEU A 18 -15.95 23.30 11.69
CA LEU A 18 -14.82 22.62 12.33
C LEU A 18 -14.42 21.31 11.62
N SER A 19 -15.26 20.78 10.74
CA SER A 19 -14.92 19.65 9.87
C SER A 19 -14.11 20.06 8.63
N CYS A 20 -13.74 21.34 8.50
CA CYS A 20 -13.00 21.89 7.37
C CYS A 20 -11.51 22.18 7.71
N PHE A 21 -10.87 21.28 8.47
CA PHE A 21 -9.42 21.29 8.72
C PHE A 21 -8.75 19.93 8.46
N ALA A 22 -9.35 19.10 7.61
CA ALA A 22 -8.80 17.80 7.24
C ALA A 22 -8.62 17.72 5.72
N GLN A 23 -7.72 18.51 5.18
CA GLN A 23 -7.10 18.20 3.89
C GLN A 23 -5.75 18.92 3.81
N ALA A 24 -4.83 18.55 4.71
CA ALA A 24 -3.46 18.50 4.26
C ALA A 24 -3.46 17.49 3.12
N GLU A 25 -3.06 17.91 1.92
CA GLU A 25 -2.62 16.99 0.88
C GLU A 25 -1.39 16.28 1.45
N GLU A 26 -1.63 15.24 2.26
CA GLU A 26 -0.61 14.33 2.70
C GLU A 26 -0.13 13.64 1.44
N GLY A 27 1.07 14.02 0.99
CA GLY A 27 1.77 13.30 -0.07
C GLY A 27 1.89 11.81 0.28
N PRO A 28 2.34 10.98 -0.68
CA PRO A 28 2.30 9.53 -0.51
C PRO A 28 3.01 9.11 0.78
N LYS A 29 2.28 8.39 1.64
CA LYS A 29 2.77 7.97 2.96
C LYS A 29 3.29 6.54 2.91
N PHE A 30 4.38 6.27 3.64
CA PHE A 30 4.78 4.89 3.88
C PHE A 30 3.84 4.26 4.91
N VAL A 31 3.31 3.10 4.56
CA VAL A 31 2.48 2.27 5.45
C VAL A 31 3.06 0.89 5.57
N THR A 32 2.73 0.24 6.67
CA THR A 32 3.01 -1.18 6.90
C THR A 32 1.96 -2.08 6.24
N ILE A 33 2.27 -3.36 6.09
CA ILE A 33 1.35 -4.41 5.65
C ILE A 33 0.14 -4.43 6.58
N GLN A 34 0.32 -4.34 7.90
CA GLN A 34 -0.79 -4.35 8.83
C GLN A 34 -1.69 -3.12 8.66
N GLU A 35 -1.15 -1.92 8.51
CA GLU A 35 -1.96 -0.71 8.26
C GLU A 35 -2.71 -0.80 6.92
N TRP A 36 -2.05 -1.32 5.89
CA TRP A 36 -2.69 -1.58 4.60
C TRP A 36 -3.81 -2.63 4.72
N MET A 37 -3.61 -3.68 5.52
CA MET A 37 -4.59 -4.73 5.80
C MET A 37 -5.79 -4.20 6.59
N ASP A 38 -5.54 -3.38 7.61
CA ASP A 38 -6.57 -2.73 8.42
C ASP A 38 -7.44 -1.80 7.55
N ALA A 39 -6.82 -1.17 6.54
CA ALA A 39 -7.50 -0.39 5.51
C ALA A 39 -8.11 -1.24 4.37
N LYS A 40 -8.00 -2.58 4.41
CA LYS A 40 -8.43 -3.50 3.33
C LYS A 40 -7.88 -3.13 1.96
N GLY A 41 -6.67 -2.58 1.92
CA GLY A 41 -6.01 -2.07 0.73
C GLY A 41 -6.50 -0.73 0.21
N GLU A 42 -7.41 -0.05 0.90
CA GLU A 42 -7.86 1.31 0.59
C GLU A 42 -6.98 2.36 1.30
N CYS A 43 -5.68 2.35 1.01
CA CYS A 43 -4.70 3.23 1.69
C CYS A 43 -4.57 4.64 1.07
N GLY A 44 -5.27 4.93 -0.03
CA GLY A 44 -5.09 6.16 -0.81
C GLY A 44 -3.75 6.16 -1.55
N ASP A 45 -3.09 7.33 -1.62
CA ASP A 45 -1.70 7.43 -2.08
C ASP A 45 -0.76 6.91 -0.99
N CYS A 46 -0.40 5.63 -1.08
CA CYS A 46 0.48 4.98 -0.13
C CYS A 46 1.63 4.23 -0.80
N MET A 47 2.73 4.11 -0.07
CA MET A 47 3.91 3.35 -0.44
C MET A 47 4.17 2.27 0.59
N LEU A 48 4.70 1.13 0.15
CA LEU A 48 5.20 0.08 1.04
C LEU A 48 6.65 -0.24 0.71
N LEU A 49 7.40 -0.59 1.76
CA LEU A 49 8.77 -1.08 1.68
C LEU A 49 8.75 -2.59 1.96
N LEU A 50 8.93 -3.42 0.94
CA LEU A 50 8.74 -4.87 1.06
C LEU A 50 10.04 -5.61 0.76
N LYS A 51 10.54 -6.40 1.71
CA LYS A 51 11.64 -7.34 1.46
C LYS A 51 11.09 -8.60 0.79
N VAL A 52 11.64 -8.98 -0.36
CA VAL A 52 11.37 -10.27 -0.99
C VAL A 52 12.05 -11.35 -0.16
N ILE A 53 11.26 -12.20 0.49
CA ILE A 53 11.74 -13.29 1.34
C ILE A 53 11.99 -14.54 0.52
N GLN A 54 11.14 -14.79 -0.47
CA GLN A 54 11.22 -15.96 -1.33
C GLN A 54 10.55 -15.68 -2.69
N VAL A 55 11.21 -16.02 -3.78
CA VAL A 55 10.56 -16.06 -5.11
C VAL A 55 9.86 -17.40 -5.29
N LEU A 56 8.54 -17.38 -5.52
CA LEU A 56 7.72 -18.60 -5.67
C LEU A 56 7.63 -19.03 -7.13
N ASN A 57 7.49 -18.07 -8.04
CA ASN A 57 7.49 -18.26 -9.49
C ASN A 57 7.82 -16.91 -10.18
N PRO A 58 7.92 -16.84 -11.52
CA PRO A 58 8.32 -15.60 -12.20
C PRO A 58 7.46 -14.36 -11.89
N VAL A 59 6.21 -14.53 -11.49
CA VAL A 59 5.24 -13.44 -11.27
C VAL A 59 4.71 -13.34 -9.84
N VAL A 60 5.15 -14.22 -8.93
CA VAL A 60 4.73 -14.21 -7.52
C VAL A 60 5.94 -14.38 -6.60
N ALA A 61 6.03 -13.53 -5.59
CA ALA A 61 7.00 -13.64 -4.51
C ALA A 61 6.31 -13.54 -3.14
N LEU A 62 6.88 -14.17 -2.13
CA LEU A 62 6.55 -13.91 -0.73
C LEU A 62 7.35 -12.69 -0.28
N ALA A 63 6.66 -11.64 0.13
CA ALA A 63 7.28 -10.40 0.58
C ALA A 63 6.84 -10.05 2.01
N ALA A 64 7.70 -9.36 2.75
CA ALA A 64 7.47 -9.05 4.15
C ALA A 64 7.94 -7.63 4.52
N ASP A 65 7.33 -7.13 5.58
CA ASP A 65 7.82 -6.01 6.39
C ASP A 65 7.87 -6.42 7.86
N GLU A 66 8.04 -5.48 8.78
CA GLU A 66 8.08 -5.76 10.22
C GLU A 66 6.74 -6.21 10.83
N THR A 67 5.64 -6.05 10.10
CA THR A 67 4.28 -6.31 10.58
C THR A 67 3.64 -7.55 9.99
N GLY A 68 4.11 -8.05 8.85
CA GLY A 68 3.53 -9.24 8.25
C GLY A 68 4.18 -9.71 6.96
N THR A 69 3.49 -10.63 6.30
CA THR A 69 3.89 -11.27 5.04
C THR A 69 2.72 -11.29 4.07
N VAL A 70 3.00 -11.08 2.79
CA VAL A 70 2.01 -11.12 1.70
C VAL A 70 2.54 -11.87 0.48
N ASN A 71 1.62 -12.44 -0.28
CA ASN A 71 1.91 -12.84 -1.66
C ASN A 71 1.90 -11.58 -2.53
N LEU A 72 3.05 -11.22 -3.07
CA LEU A 72 3.24 -10.08 -3.95
C LEU A 72 3.21 -10.54 -5.40
N PHE A 73 2.15 -10.19 -6.13
CA PHE A 73 2.00 -10.48 -7.56
C PHE A 73 2.61 -9.36 -8.38
N SER A 74 3.31 -9.65 -9.47
CA SER A 74 3.88 -8.63 -10.35
C SER A 74 2.80 -7.63 -10.77
N GLY A 75 3.01 -6.33 -10.54
CA GLY A 75 2.01 -5.28 -10.74
C GLY A 75 1.27 -5.38 -12.09
N ALA A 76 -0.03 -5.68 -12.05
CA ALA A 76 -0.79 -6.14 -13.22
C ALA A 76 -1.59 -5.06 -13.97
N ASN A 77 -1.34 -3.76 -13.73
CA ASN A 77 -2.11 -2.70 -14.40
C ASN A 77 -1.33 -1.91 -15.46
N ASP A 78 0.00 -1.96 -15.43
CA ASP A 78 0.86 -1.19 -16.33
C ASP A 78 2.05 -2.06 -16.74
N PRO A 79 2.26 -2.34 -18.04
CA PRO A 79 3.44 -3.05 -18.52
C PRO A 79 4.76 -2.45 -18.03
N GLU A 80 4.80 -1.14 -17.75
CA GLU A 80 5.99 -0.46 -17.20
C GLU A 80 6.22 -0.77 -15.71
N SER A 81 5.18 -1.21 -14.99
CA SER A 81 5.24 -1.61 -13.58
C SER A 81 5.44 -3.13 -13.39
N PHE A 82 5.58 -3.88 -14.47
CA PHE A 82 5.81 -5.32 -14.40
C PHE A 82 7.19 -5.62 -13.81
N VAL A 83 7.21 -6.53 -12.82
CA VAL A 83 8.44 -7.07 -12.23
C VAL A 83 8.47 -8.56 -12.44
N ALA A 84 9.46 -9.04 -13.18
CA ALA A 84 9.84 -10.44 -13.17
C ALA A 84 10.66 -10.70 -11.90
N PHE A 85 10.11 -11.46 -10.95
CA PHE A 85 10.83 -11.81 -9.72
C PHE A 85 11.96 -12.83 -9.97
N PHE A 86 11.83 -13.58 -11.06
CA PHE A 86 12.86 -14.46 -11.60
C PHE A 86 12.97 -14.27 -13.11
N ASP A 87 14.20 -14.11 -13.58
CA ASP A 87 14.59 -14.01 -14.98
C ASP A 87 15.90 -14.80 -15.16
N GLU A 88 15.99 -15.64 -16.18
CA GLU A 88 17.16 -16.52 -16.38
C GLU A 88 18.46 -15.75 -16.60
N GLU A 89 18.40 -14.52 -17.11
CA GLU A 89 19.56 -13.66 -17.38
C GLU A 89 19.89 -12.76 -16.19
N LYS A 90 18.87 -12.30 -15.45
CA LYS A 90 19.03 -11.31 -14.35
C LYS A 90 19.04 -11.93 -12.95
N GLY A 91 18.68 -13.20 -12.82
CA GLY A 91 18.62 -13.92 -11.55
C GLY A 91 17.32 -13.71 -10.78
N MET A 92 17.34 -14.04 -9.49
CA MET A 92 16.19 -13.93 -8.58
C MET A 92 16.30 -12.69 -7.70
N LEU A 93 15.15 -12.12 -7.33
CA LEU A 93 15.06 -10.97 -6.44
C LEU A 93 15.03 -11.33 -4.95
N ASP A 94 15.37 -12.56 -4.56
CA ASP A 94 15.49 -12.95 -3.14
C ASP A 94 16.38 -11.99 -2.35
N GLY A 95 15.87 -11.49 -1.22
CA GLY A 95 16.53 -10.54 -0.35
C GLY A 95 16.47 -9.07 -0.80
N TYR A 96 16.01 -8.77 -2.01
CA TYR A 96 15.84 -7.38 -2.48
C TYR A 96 14.69 -6.70 -1.75
N ILE A 97 14.76 -5.37 -1.67
CA ILE A 97 13.70 -4.54 -1.12
C ILE A 97 13.02 -3.79 -2.27
N LEU A 98 11.70 -3.89 -2.35
CA LEU A 98 10.86 -3.21 -3.32
C LEU A 98 10.15 -2.03 -2.65
N VAL A 99 10.21 -0.87 -3.30
CA VAL A 99 9.37 0.27 -3.00
C VAL A 99 8.22 0.25 -3.99
N ILE A 100 7.02 -0.06 -3.50
CA ILE A 100 5.81 -0.15 -4.32
C ILE A 100 4.80 0.91 -3.91
N ALA A 101 3.95 1.32 -4.84
CA ALA A 101 2.88 2.28 -4.60
C ALA A 101 1.51 1.69 -4.91
N ASN A 102 0.52 2.12 -4.14
CA ASN A 102 -0.91 1.90 -4.34
C ASN A 102 -1.31 0.43 -4.62
N PRO A 103 -0.82 -0.57 -3.85
CA PRO A 103 -1.26 -1.95 -4.02
C PRO A 103 -2.74 -2.12 -3.71
N LYS A 104 -3.41 -2.94 -4.53
CA LYS A 104 -4.79 -3.36 -4.28
C LYS A 104 -4.82 -4.68 -3.54
N TYR A 105 -5.75 -4.77 -2.60
CA TYR A 105 -6.05 -5.99 -1.87
C TYR A 105 -6.74 -6.99 -2.79
N ASN A 106 -6.19 -8.20 -2.90
CA ASN A 106 -6.84 -9.33 -3.55
C ASN A 106 -6.99 -10.49 -2.55
N PRO A 107 -8.20 -10.78 -2.06
CA PRO A 107 -8.44 -11.96 -1.25
C PRO A 107 -8.55 -13.19 -2.15
N TYR A 108 -7.46 -13.94 -2.29
CA TYR A 108 -7.46 -15.21 -3.03
C TYR A 108 -7.16 -16.37 -2.09
N GLU A 109 -8.05 -17.38 -2.10
CA GLU A 109 -7.88 -18.65 -1.38
C GLU A 109 -7.55 -18.52 0.13
N GLY A 110 -7.96 -17.42 0.77
CA GLY A 110 -7.68 -17.16 2.19
C GLY A 110 -6.24 -16.69 2.48
N THR A 111 -5.45 -16.43 1.44
CA THR A 111 -4.15 -15.76 1.54
C THR A 111 -4.30 -14.27 1.25
N ILE A 112 -3.42 -13.48 1.86
CA ILE A 112 -3.34 -12.04 1.63
C ILE A 112 -2.48 -11.80 0.40
N GLU A 113 -3.07 -11.24 -0.65
CA GLU A 113 -2.34 -10.89 -1.87
C GLU A 113 -2.33 -9.38 -2.11
N MET A 114 -1.15 -8.88 -2.44
CA MET A 114 -0.94 -7.55 -2.99
C MET A 114 -0.75 -7.67 -4.50
N ALA A 115 -1.64 -7.03 -5.25
CA ALA A 115 -1.57 -6.95 -6.70
C ALA A 115 -1.71 -5.50 -7.16
N ASN A 116 -1.60 -5.26 -8.47
CA ASN A 116 -1.98 -3.98 -9.08
C ASN A 116 -1.24 -2.74 -8.54
N TRP A 117 -0.05 -2.92 -8.01
CA TRP A 117 0.84 -1.87 -7.54
C TRP A 117 1.76 -1.34 -8.64
N THR A 118 2.34 -0.18 -8.39
CA THR A 118 3.36 0.45 -9.24
C THR A 118 4.73 0.29 -8.60
N LEU A 119 5.73 -0.14 -9.38
CA LEU A 119 7.11 -0.19 -8.92
C LEU A 119 7.69 1.24 -8.90
N LEU A 120 8.24 1.66 -7.76
CA LEU A 120 8.97 2.92 -7.66
C LEU A 120 10.48 2.71 -7.63
N ARG A 121 10.95 1.66 -6.95
CA ARG A 121 12.38 1.37 -6.80
C ARG A 121 12.64 -0.07 -6.40
N ILE A 122 13.79 -0.59 -6.85
CA ILE A 122 14.41 -1.82 -6.36
C ILE A 122 15.68 -1.43 -5.61
N LEU A 123 15.82 -1.89 -4.38
CA LEU A 123 17.02 -1.72 -3.56
C LEU A 123 17.71 -3.09 -3.40
N PRO A 124 19.02 -3.19 -3.67
CA PRO A 124 19.75 -4.44 -3.54
C PRO A 124 19.79 -4.91 -2.09
N ASN A 125 19.89 -6.22 -1.90
CA ASN A 125 20.16 -6.80 -0.59
C ASN A 125 21.55 -6.34 -0.11
N LEU A 126 21.62 -5.55 0.96
CA LEU A 126 22.88 -5.10 1.55
C LEU A 126 23.59 -6.20 2.37
N GLU A 127 23.00 -7.39 2.48
CA GLU A 127 23.59 -8.55 3.17
C GLU A 127 24.47 -9.42 2.25
N ALA A 128 24.80 -8.96 1.03
CA ALA A 128 25.71 -9.65 0.11
C ALA A 128 27.11 -9.00 0.11
N GLU A 129 27.87 -9.22 1.18
CA GLU A 129 29.34 -9.12 1.22
C GLU A 129 29.94 -10.47 1.62
#